data_AF-A0A699T878-F1
#
_entry.id   AF-A0A699T878-F1
#
_cell.length_a   1.000
_cell.length_b   1.000
_cell.length_c   1.000
_cell.angle_alpha   90.00
_cell.angle_beta   90.00
_cell.angle_gamma   90.00
#
_symmetry.space_group_name_H-M   'P 1'
#
loop_
_entity.id
_entity.type
_entity.pdbx_description
1 polymer ?
#
loop_
_entity_poly.entity_id
_entity_poly.type
_entity_poly.pdbx_seq_one_letter_code
_entity_poly.pdbx_strand_id
1 'polypeptide(L)'
;RSLDSEGRLRLRVSASTRFPQTEMTSGRHESAVIPLLDALSDEARCIGAVNTVVFRDGQRIGHNTDCSGFAEGFRRGLGDVERGCVVQMGAGGAGAAVAHALLSEGVGQLRIFDVESERAQSLVDNLNA
;
A
#
# COMPACT_ATOMS: atom_id res chain seq x y z
N ARG A 1 6.29 -20.33 18.87
CA ARG A 1 5.90 -20.44 17.45
C ARG A 1 5.12 -21.75 17.32
N SER A 2 3.84 -21.73 16.97
CA SER A 2 3.02 -22.95 16.87
C SER A 2 2.58 -23.13 15.42
N LEU A 3 2.90 -24.29 14.86
CA LEU A 3 2.43 -24.77 13.57
C LEU A 3 1.12 -25.56 13.78
N ASP A 4 0.24 -25.62 12.79
CA ASP A 4 -0.90 -26.55 12.81
C ASP A 4 -0.50 -27.96 12.34
N SER A 5 -1.44 -28.90 12.37
CA SER A 5 -1.21 -30.32 12.06
C SER A 5 -0.71 -30.59 10.63
N GLU A 6 -0.70 -29.58 9.77
CA GLU A 6 -0.20 -29.63 8.38
C GLU A 6 1.10 -28.82 8.18
N GLY A 7 1.70 -28.29 9.25
CA GLY A 7 2.98 -27.57 9.18
C GLY A 7 2.88 -26.15 8.62
N ARG A 8 1.68 -25.53 8.57
CA ARG A 8 1.55 -24.12 8.18
C ARG A 8 1.75 -23.19 9.36
N LEU A 9 2.43 -22.08 9.08
CA LEU A 9 2.69 -20.99 10.02
C LEU A 9 1.40 -20.19 10.22
N ARG A 10 0.71 -20.40 11.36
CA ARG A 10 -0.43 -19.57 11.75
C ARG A 10 0.06 -18.24 12.30
N LEU A 11 0.04 -17.21 11.45
CA LEU A 11 0.18 -15.83 11.89
C LEU A 11 -1.09 -15.43 12.66
N ARG A 12 -0.95 -15.24 13.97
CA ARG A 12 -2.03 -14.76 14.85
C ARG A 12 -1.87 -13.25 14.98
N VAL A 13 -2.66 -12.50 14.23
CA VAL A 13 -2.77 -11.04 14.38
C VAL A 13 -3.85 -10.78 15.42
N SER A 14 -3.50 -10.06 16.49
CA SER A 14 -4.45 -9.61 17.51
C SER A 14 -4.43 -8.08 17.57
N ALA A 15 -5.59 -7.44 17.39
CA ALA A 15 -5.74 -6.02 17.63
C ALA A 15 -5.98 -5.76 19.13
N SER A 16 -5.24 -4.80 19.69
CA SER A 16 -5.41 -4.28 21.06
C SER A 16 -6.14 -2.95 20.99
N THR A 17 -7.21 -2.78 21.78
CA THR A 17 -8.01 -1.55 21.82
C THR A 17 -7.48 -0.59 22.89
N ARG A 18 -6.64 0.36 22.46
CA ARG A 18 -6.63 1.73 23.00
C ARG A 18 -5.85 2.73 22.11
N PHE A 19 -6.43 3.13 20.99
CA PHE A 19 -5.97 4.30 20.20
C PHE A 19 -7.16 4.95 19.47
N PRO A 20 -7.15 6.27 19.22
CA PRO A 20 -8.23 6.98 18.51
C PRO A 20 -8.15 6.82 16.98
N GLN A 21 -7.76 5.64 16.50
CA GLN A 21 -7.49 5.37 15.08
C GLN A 21 -8.18 4.06 14.66
N THR A 22 -8.80 4.07 13.48
CA THR A 22 -9.44 2.90 12.87
C THR A 22 -8.61 2.48 11.65
N GLU A 23 -8.13 1.24 11.66
CA GLU A 23 -7.37 0.61 10.56
C GLU A 23 -8.31 -0.34 9.80
N MET A 24 -8.37 -0.22 8.47
CA MET A 24 -9.25 -1.03 7.61
C MET A 24 -8.43 -2.10 6.90
N THR A 25 -8.76 -3.38 7.11
CA THR A 25 -8.06 -4.51 6.47
C THR A 25 -8.78 -4.96 5.20
N SER A 26 -8.15 -4.77 4.05
CA SER A 26 -8.36 -5.49 2.77
C SER A 26 -9.80 -5.57 2.25
N GLY A 27 -10.15 -4.67 1.32
CA GLY A 27 -11.34 -4.83 0.46
C GLY A 27 -11.76 -3.57 -0.30
N ARG A 28 -12.82 -3.70 -1.11
CA ARG A 28 -13.49 -2.64 -1.92
C ARG A 28 -13.93 -1.38 -1.12
N HIS A 29 -13.73 -1.41 0.20
CA HIS A 29 -14.08 -0.36 1.16
C HIS A 29 -13.01 0.72 1.31
N GLU A 30 -11.74 0.42 1.00
CA GLU A 30 -10.61 1.35 1.15
C GLU A 30 -10.73 2.57 0.22
N SER A 31 -11.30 2.39 -0.97
CA SER A 31 -11.64 3.51 -1.86
C SER A 31 -13.02 4.10 -1.58
N ALA A 32 -13.95 3.31 -1.02
CA ALA A 32 -15.33 3.73 -0.76
C ALA A 32 -15.46 4.76 0.38
N VAL A 33 -14.47 4.84 1.26
CA VAL A 33 -14.45 5.82 2.36
C VAL A 33 -14.04 7.22 1.88
N ILE A 34 -13.36 7.34 0.73
CA ILE A 34 -12.82 8.62 0.22
C ILE A 34 -13.87 9.75 0.16
N PRO A 35 -15.10 9.53 -0.35
CA PRO A 35 -16.12 10.58 -0.39
C PRO A 35 -16.58 11.09 0.98
N LEU A 36 -16.25 10.38 2.06
CA LEU A 36 -16.63 10.70 3.43
C LEU A 36 -15.54 11.46 4.20
N LEU A 37 -14.38 11.71 3.56
CA LEU A 37 -13.21 12.35 4.18
C LEU A 37 -13.11 13.81 3.78
N ASP A 38 -12.56 14.62 4.68
CA ASP A 38 -12.38 16.05 4.47
C ASP A 38 -11.08 16.35 3.69
N ALA A 39 -10.08 15.49 3.85
CA ALA A 39 -8.81 15.57 3.13
C ALA A 39 -8.16 14.19 2.94
N LEU A 40 -7.22 14.11 1.98
CA LEU A 40 -6.34 12.97 1.76
C LEU A 40 -4.88 13.42 1.85
N SER A 41 -4.04 12.59 2.45
CA SER A 41 -2.58 12.66 2.27
C SER A 41 -2.19 12.44 0.81
N ASP A 42 -0.98 12.88 0.45
CA ASP A 42 -0.48 12.75 -0.92
C ASP A 42 -0.40 11.29 -1.36
N GLU A 43 0.01 10.40 -0.46
CA GLU A 43 0.07 8.96 -0.72
C GLU A 43 -1.32 8.37 -0.97
N ALA A 44 -2.30 8.70 -0.12
CA ALA A 44 -3.67 8.22 -0.27
C ALA A 44 -4.34 8.77 -1.56
N ARG A 45 -3.99 10.00 -1.97
CA ARG A 45 -4.48 10.61 -3.20
C ARG A 45 -3.90 9.93 -4.43
N CYS A 46 -2.59 9.66 -4.45
CA CYS A 46 -1.92 8.95 -5.53
C CYS A 46 -2.45 7.52 -5.70
N ILE A 47 -2.63 6.79 -4.59
CA ILE A 47 -3.04 5.38 -4.63
C ILE A 47 -4.56 5.23 -4.88
N GLY A 48 -5.37 6.22 -4.52
CA GLY A 48 -6.83 6.15 -4.63
C GLY A 48 -7.48 5.19 -3.62
N ALA A 49 -6.79 4.91 -2.51
CA ALA A 49 -7.27 4.05 -1.44
C ALA A 49 -6.79 4.54 -0.07
N VAL A 50 -7.65 4.43 0.94
CA VAL A 50 -7.39 4.82 2.33
C VAL A 50 -7.54 3.59 3.23
N ASN A 51 -6.48 3.25 3.97
CA ASN A 51 -6.52 2.19 4.99
C ASN A 51 -6.57 2.76 6.43
N THR A 52 -6.28 4.06 6.59
CA THR A 52 -6.17 4.74 7.89
C THR A 52 -6.86 6.10 7.85
N VAL A 53 -7.74 6.39 8.80
CA VAL A 53 -8.34 7.74 8.95
C VAL A 53 -7.85 8.37 10.25
N VAL A 54 -7.27 9.56 10.14
CA VAL A 54 -6.81 10.39 11.26
C VAL A 54 -7.82 11.50 11.51
N PHE A 55 -8.31 11.57 12.74
CA PHE A 55 -9.16 12.67 13.20
C PHE A 55 -8.29 13.73 13.86
N ARG A 56 -8.20 14.92 13.27
CA ARG A 56 -7.38 16.02 13.77
C ARG A 56 -8.09 17.35 13.56
N ASP A 57 -8.16 18.17 14.60
CA ASP A 57 -8.75 19.51 14.55
C ASP A 57 -10.18 19.54 13.96
N GLY A 58 -10.96 18.48 14.23
CA GLY A 58 -12.33 18.31 13.72
C GLY A 58 -12.44 17.78 12.28
N GLN A 59 -11.31 17.49 11.62
CA GLN A 59 -11.26 16.97 10.26
C GLN A 59 -10.94 15.47 10.22
N ARG A 60 -11.43 14.80 9.18
CA ARG A 60 -11.12 13.40 8.82
C ARG A 60 -10.14 13.37 7.66
N ILE A 61 -8.92 12.96 7.95
CA ILE A 61 -7.82 12.92 6.98
C ILE A 61 -7.51 11.45 6.64
N GLY A 62 -7.59 11.09 5.35
CA GLY A 62 -7.26 9.76 4.86
C GLY A 62 -5.77 9.54 4.60
N HIS A 63 -5.26 8.41 5.06
CA HIS A 63 -3.90 7.95 4.86
C HIS A 63 -3.87 6.53 4.28
N ASN A 64 -2.81 6.25 3.53
CA ASN A 64 -2.47 4.92 3.07
C ASN A 64 -1.07 4.57 3.59
N THR A 65 -1.01 3.78 4.65
CA THR A 65 0.25 3.44 5.31
C THR A 65 1.02 2.32 4.62
N ASP A 66 0.39 1.55 3.74
CA ASP A 66 1.02 0.39 3.08
C ASP A 66 2.20 0.81 2.19
N CYS A 67 2.08 1.95 1.50
CA CYS A 67 3.16 2.54 0.72
C CYS A 67 4.36 2.90 1.59
N SER A 68 4.13 3.61 2.69
CA SER A 68 5.18 4.02 3.62
C SER A 68 5.84 2.82 4.33
N GLY A 69 5.06 1.79 4.66
CA GLY A 69 5.55 0.57 5.27
C GLY A 69 6.43 -0.24 4.31
N PHE A 70 6.04 -0.31 3.04
CA PHE A 70 6.86 -0.95 2.01
C PHE A 70 8.16 -0.17 1.77
N ALA A 71 8.10 1.16 1.60
CA ALA A 71 9.27 1.99 1.39
C ALA A 71 10.30 1.85 2.53
N GLU A 72 9.83 1.83 3.78
CA GLU A 72 10.70 1.60 4.95
C GLU A 72 11.33 0.21 4.93
N GLY A 73 10.54 -0.83 4.64
CA GLY A 73 11.04 -2.19 4.49
C GLY A 73 12.08 -2.31 3.36
N PHE A 74 11.83 -1.64 2.24
CA PHE A 74 12.72 -1.59 1.09
C PHE A 74 14.05 -0.93 1.43
N ARG A 75 14.04 0.24 2.09
CA ARG A 75 15.27 0.93 2.52
C ARG A 75 16.08 0.11 3.51
N ARG A 76 15.44 -0.55 4.48
CA ARG A 76 16.13 -1.35 5.49
C ARG A 76 16.67 -2.66 4.95
N GLY A 77 15.93 -3.32 4.06
CA GLY A 77 16.27 -4.65 3.55
C GLY A 77 17.10 -4.65 2.28
N LEU A 78 16.97 -3.61 1.44
CA LEU A 78 17.53 -3.53 0.09
C LEU A 78 18.19 -2.17 -0.19
N GLY A 79 18.58 -1.44 0.86
CA GLY A 79 19.14 -0.08 0.74
C GLY A 79 20.32 0.03 -0.23
N ASP A 80 21.19 -0.99 -0.24
CA ASP A 80 22.43 -1.03 -1.03
C ASP A 80 22.29 -1.71 -2.41
N VAL A 81 21.07 -2.13 -2.79
CA VAL A 81 20.83 -2.81 -4.07
C VAL A 81 20.69 -1.79 -5.20
N GLU A 82 21.20 -2.13 -6.38
CA GLU A 82 21.04 -1.32 -7.58
C GLU A 82 19.55 -1.16 -7.95
N ARG A 83 19.09 0.09 -8.07
CA ARG A 83 17.68 0.44 -8.33
C ARG A 83 17.41 0.74 -9.80
N GLY A 84 18.29 0.31 -10.71
CA GLY A 84 18.21 0.63 -12.14
C GLY A 84 16.96 0.05 -12.80
N CYS A 85 16.62 -1.20 -12.52
CA CYS A 85 15.44 -1.88 -13.07
C CYS A 85 14.81 -2.84 -12.05
N VAL A 86 13.52 -2.68 -11.79
CA VAL A 86 12.74 -3.56 -10.89
C VAL A 86 11.58 -4.17 -11.67
N VAL A 87 11.32 -5.45 -11.44
CA VAL A 87 10.14 -6.15 -11.95
C VAL A 87 9.18 -6.40 -10.79
N GLN A 88 7.95 -5.91 -10.93
CA GLN A 88 6.85 -6.11 -9.99
C GLN A 88 5.82 -7.09 -10.57
N MET A 89 5.40 -8.05 -9.74
CA MET A 89 4.32 -8.98 -10.05
C MET A 89 3.06 -8.58 -9.28
N GLY A 90 2.00 -8.24 -10.00
CA GLY A 90 0.70 -7.81 -9.49
C GLY A 90 0.49 -6.30 -9.58
N ALA A 91 -0.70 -5.90 -10.03
CA ALA A 91 -1.17 -4.52 -10.21
C ALA A 91 -2.50 -4.25 -9.49
N GLY A 92 -2.85 -5.07 -8.48
CA GLY A 92 -3.97 -4.80 -7.57
C GLY A 92 -3.66 -3.70 -6.54
N GLY A 93 -4.55 -3.46 -5.56
CA GLY A 93 -4.41 -2.37 -4.58
C GLY A 93 -3.05 -2.34 -3.85
N ALA A 94 -2.58 -3.49 -3.37
CA ALA A 94 -1.25 -3.61 -2.78
C ALA A 94 -0.12 -3.38 -3.80
N GLY A 95 -0.29 -3.85 -5.04
CA GLY A 95 0.66 -3.62 -6.13
C GLY A 95 0.78 -2.13 -6.49
N ALA A 96 -0.31 -1.38 -6.47
CA ALA A 96 -0.29 0.06 -6.68
C ALA A 96 0.52 0.78 -5.59
N ALA A 97 0.28 0.44 -4.32
CA ALA A 97 1.05 0.99 -3.19
C ALA A 97 2.56 0.69 -3.31
N VAL A 98 2.91 -0.55 -3.68
CA VAL A 98 4.31 -0.96 -3.90
C VAL A 98 4.95 -0.19 -5.06
N ALA A 99 4.24 -0.04 -6.17
CA ALA A 99 4.76 0.68 -7.34
C ALA A 99 5.07 2.15 -7.03
N HIS A 100 4.16 2.83 -6.32
CA HIS A 100 4.39 4.19 -5.84
C HIS A 100 5.59 4.28 -4.90
N ALA A 101 5.72 3.34 -3.96
CA ALA A 101 6.85 3.30 -3.04
C ALA A 101 8.18 3.10 -3.78
N LEU A 102 8.25 2.17 -4.73
CA LEU A 102 9.47 1.88 -5.52
C LEU A 102 9.93 3.10 -6.33
N LEU A 103 9.00 3.80 -6.99
CA LEU A 103 9.32 5.01 -7.76
C LEU A 103 9.77 6.15 -6.84
N SER A 104 9.12 6.33 -5.68
CA SER A 104 9.53 7.33 -4.68
C SER A 104 10.91 7.05 -4.09
N GLU A 105 11.31 5.78 -4.03
CA GLU A 105 12.64 5.32 -3.60
C GLU A 105 13.70 5.41 -4.72
N GLY A 106 13.38 6.04 -5.86
CA GLY A 106 14.34 6.32 -6.92
C GLY A 106 14.66 5.14 -7.83
N VAL A 107 13.73 4.19 -7.99
CA VAL A 107 13.84 3.16 -9.03
C VAL A 107 13.81 3.81 -10.41
N GLY A 108 14.81 3.52 -11.25
CA GLY A 108 14.96 4.12 -12.57
C GLY A 108 13.98 3.59 -13.61
N GLN A 109 13.75 2.27 -13.62
CA GLN A 109 12.76 1.61 -14.47
C GLN A 109 11.95 0.60 -13.67
N LEU A 110 10.62 0.74 -13.64
CA LEU A 110 9.70 -0.23 -13.06
C LEU A 110 8.93 -0.95 -14.16
N ARG A 111 8.98 -2.29 -14.17
CA ARG A 111 8.21 -3.15 -15.08
C ARG A 111 7.14 -3.89 -14.30
N ILE A 112 5.88 -3.68 -14.64
CA ILE A 112 4.74 -4.27 -13.93
C ILE A 112 4.17 -5.40 -14.79
N PHE A 113 3.96 -6.56 -14.18
CA PHE A 113 3.29 -7.69 -14.78
C PHE A 113 2.06 -8.07 -13.95
N ASP A 114 0.93 -8.29 -14.61
CA ASP A 114 -0.27 -8.87 -14.01
C ASP A 114 -0.86 -9.90 -14.99
N VAL A 115 -1.59 -10.88 -14.47
CA VAL A 115 -2.31 -11.86 -15.30
C VAL A 115 -3.39 -11.14 -16.13
N GLU A 116 -4.01 -10.12 -15.56
CA GLU A 116 -4.92 -9.20 -16.24
C GLU A 116 -4.13 -7.98 -16.74
N SER A 117 -3.71 -7.99 -18.01
CA SER A 117 -2.86 -6.94 -18.60
C SER A 117 -3.45 -5.54 -18.49
N GLU A 118 -4.78 -5.41 -18.53
CA GLU A 118 -5.48 -4.13 -18.36
C GLU A 118 -5.20 -3.48 -17.00
N ARG A 119 -5.01 -4.26 -15.94
CA ARG A 119 -4.67 -3.73 -14.60
C ARG A 119 -3.26 -3.16 -14.57
N ALA A 120 -2.31 -3.86 -15.18
CA ALA A 120 -0.94 -3.38 -15.31
C ALA A 120 -0.89 -2.07 -16.09
N GLN A 121 -1.61 -1.99 -17.22
CA GLN A 121 -1.68 -0.77 -18.02
C GLN A 121 -2.34 0.39 -17.26
N SER A 122 -3.47 0.14 -16.60
CA SER A 122 -4.16 1.17 -15.81
C SER A 122 -3.28 1.73 -14.69
N LEU A 123 -2.50 0.86 -14.03
CA LEU A 123 -1.53 1.31 -13.01
C LEU A 123 -0.42 2.16 -13.64
N VAL A 124 0.13 1.76 -14.79
CA VAL A 124 1.15 2.56 -15.51
C VAL A 124 0.61 3.93 -15.92
N ASP A 125 -0.62 4.01 -16.40
CA ASP A 125 -1.24 5.27 -16.81
C ASP A 125 -1.40 6.20 -15.59
N ASN A 126 -1.85 5.66 -14.45
CA ASN A 126 -1.97 6.41 -13.20
C ASN A 126 -0.63 6.91 -12.65
N LEU A 127 0.45 6.14 -12.80
CA LEU A 127 1.78 6.52 -12.32
C LEU A 127 2.46 7.61 -13.18
N ASN A 128 2.03 7.78 -14.44
CA ASN A 128 2.59 8.75 -15.38
C ASN A 128 1.75 10.04 -15.51
N ALA A 129 0.59 10.11 -14.86
CA ALA A 129 -0.31 11.27 -14.88
C ALA A 129 0.18 12.38 -13.93
#